data_AF-A0A9D8BIF8-F1
#
_entry.id   AF-A0A9D8BIF8-F1
#
_cell.length_a   1.000
_cell.length_b   1.000
_cell.length_c   1.000
_cell.angle_alpha   90.00
_cell.angle_beta   90.00
_cell.angle_gamma   90.00
#
_symmetry.space_group_name_H-M   'P 1'
#
loop_
_entity.id
_entity.type
_entity.pdbx_description
1 polymer ?
#
loop_
_entity_poly.entity_id
_entity_poly.type
_entity_poly.pdbx_seq_one_letter_code
_entity_poly.pdbx_strand_id
1 'polypeptide(L)'
;MPQDPFTIVSELIEIDPSLEPHRAMLELNVRSILVSRPDTQFSTEFKQRLLRELTEKLDLVQPSTPHSLMIMVNKFLYTGAGAVVGGLLVFFVSRNLPMPGLTTPEPESGKKAVDVAVDAGDAVQGDVPSQPLPPKAFGDLPQPQAHPTISARPQSAGGGAGGATGMEGMEYREESGTDAKMIAPVEPGMYQPISVDFIYKGEITLPEDDVLVMRREMPKTEANASLLKGTFASSLIDVSKLPNLPLQSVNLGRTDFGSFNVTVDFLNGTVSMYKNIDYSSRPESTCSDEACFARYRVKMSDIPSEKELFAMTDKFMKEYAIDRRNLGEPMTQDDWRYWYETSTDKTNYWFPEQLSVIYPYEINGKPVFDEWGNPVGVNVTFDIRENGVTGVWGLQTMDFTSSSYTAADDLDAVMKVVRKGGRNEWRDPAAKIVEASVKEPVDVYVQINVWDQKSMFGETLYVPAVAFPVTSMPMEAGLVRKYVVVPLAKEFLTVPQDPVGIPRPMPLMEGAAG
;
A
#
# COMPACT_ATOMS: atom_id res chain seq x y z
N MET A 1 7.99 -36.66 26.11
CA MET A 1 8.93 -36.98 25.01
C MET A 1 8.23 -36.59 23.72
N PRO A 2 8.88 -35.87 22.79
CA PRO A 2 8.31 -35.58 21.49
C PRO A 2 7.98 -36.90 20.79
N GLN A 3 6.74 -37.05 20.30
CA GLN A 3 6.34 -38.25 19.59
C GLN A 3 7.01 -38.27 18.22
N ASP A 4 7.52 -39.43 17.84
CA ASP A 4 8.18 -39.65 16.55
C ASP A 4 7.16 -39.48 15.40
N PRO A 5 7.46 -38.69 14.34
CA PRO A 5 6.53 -38.46 13.23
C PRO A 5 6.01 -39.74 12.57
N PHE A 6 6.82 -40.80 12.49
CA PHE A 6 6.39 -42.08 11.91
C PHE A 6 5.35 -42.80 12.78
N THR A 7 5.47 -42.63 14.11
CA THR A 7 4.49 -43.16 15.06
C THR A 7 3.13 -42.47 14.87
N ILE A 8 3.11 -41.14 14.75
CA ILE A 8 1.88 -40.36 14.54
C ILE A 8 1.21 -40.74 13.21
N VAL A 9 1.97 -40.88 12.13
CA VAL A 9 1.40 -41.27 10.82
C VAL A 9 0.85 -42.69 10.86
N SER A 10 1.54 -43.61 11.52
CA SER A 10 1.07 -44.99 11.68
C SER A 10 -0.24 -45.05 12.48
N GLU A 11 -0.36 -44.25 13.54
CA GLU A 11 -1.61 -44.13 14.31
C GLU A 11 -2.75 -43.50 13.49
N LEU A 12 -2.47 -42.52 12.62
CA LEU A 12 -3.48 -41.95 11.72
C LEU A 12 -3.97 -42.96 10.68
N ILE A 13 -3.06 -43.77 10.14
CA ILE A 13 -3.38 -44.85 9.18
C ILE A 13 -4.14 -46.00 9.86
N GLU A 14 -3.84 -46.30 11.13
CA GLU A 14 -4.60 -47.27 11.91
C GLU A 14 -6.05 -46.81 12.12
N ILE A 15 -6.26 -45.50 12.31
CA ILE A 15 -7.60 -44.91 12.42
C ILE A 15 -8.31 -44.89 11.05
N ASP A 16 -7.60 -44.59 9.96
CA ASP A 16 -8.13 -44.58 8.60
C ASP A 16 -7.18 -45.22 7.58
N PRO A 17 -7.39 -46.50 7.23
CA PRO A 17 -6.53 -47.22 6.28
C PRO A 17 -6.52 -46.62 4.87
N SER A 18 -7.48 -45.76 4.50
CA SER A 18 -7.50 -45.10 3.19
C SER A 18 -6.34 -44.12 2.99
N LEU A 19 -5.65 -43.75 4.08
CA LEU A 19 -4.50 -42.88 4.08
C LEU A 19 -3.17 -43.56 3.69
N GLU A 20 -3.14 -44.89 3.61
CA GLU A 20 -1.91 -45.65 3.28
C GLU A 20 -1.21 -45.18 1.99
N PRO A 21 -1.92 -44.92 0.87
CA PRO A 21 -1.29 -44.42 -0.36
C PRO A 21 -0.63 -43.03 -0.20
N HIS A 22 -0.96 -42.30 0.86
CA HIS A 22 -0.48 -40.94 1.15
C HIS A 22 0.55 -40.88 2.28
N ARG A 23 1.03 -42.04 2.78
CA ARG A 23 1.98 -42.14 3.91
C ARG A 23 3.16 -41.18 3.80
N ALA A 24 3.87 -41.15 2.67
CA ALA A 24 5.04 -40.30 2.48
C ALA A 24 4.72 -38.80 2.59
N MET A 25 3.53 -38.38 2.11
CA MET A 25 3.08 -36.99 2.20
C MET A 25 2.66 -36.65 3.64
N LEU A 26 2.00 -37.58 4.34
CA LEU A 26 1.61 -37.42 5.74
C LEU A 26 2.84 -37.28 6.65
N GLU A 27 3.88 -38.08 6.42
CA GLU A 27 5.15 -37.99 7.16
C GLU A 27 5.81 -36.63 6.98
N LEU A 28 5.84 -36.10 5.75
CA LEU A 28 6.38 -34.77 5.47
C LEU A 28 5.61 -33.67 6.21
N ASN A 29 4.27 -33.73 6.18
CA ASN A 29 3.40 -32.72 6.79
C ASN A 29 3.45 -32.80 8.32
N VAL A 30 3.39 -33.99 8.91
CA VAL A 30 3.52 -34.19 10.36
C VAL A 30 4.88 -33.70 10.84
N ARG A 31 5.96 -33.95 10.09
CA ARG A 31 7.29 -33.43 10.42
C ARG A 31 7.33 -31.90 10.40
N SER A 32 6.70 -31.28 9.40
CA SER A 32 6.58 -29.81 9.33
C SER A 32 5.78 -29.22 10.50
N ILE A 33 4.71 -29.89 10.93
CA ILE A 33 3.91 -29.50 12.09
C ILE A 33 4.74 -29.62 13.38
N LEU A 34 5.49 -30.71 13.56
CA LEU A 34 6.34 -30.91 14.74
C LEU A 34 7.49 -29.89 14.83
N VAL A 35 8.04 -29.46 13.69
CA VAL A 35 9.07 -28.40 13.64
C VAL A 35 8.47 -27.03 13.94
N SER A 36 7.30 -26.72 13.39
CA SER A 36 6.66 -25.41 13.56
C SER A 36 5.95 -25.23 14.91
N ARG A 37 5.55 -26.32 15.56
CA ARG A 37 4.85 -26.31 16.85
C ARG A 37 5.34 -27.43 17.77
N PRO A 38 6.56 -27.32 18.33
CA PRO A 38 7.18 -28.36 19.15
C PRO A 38 6.40 -28.71 20.42
N ASP A 39 5.57 -27.80 20.91
CA ASP A 39 4.75 -27.99 22.12
C ASP A 39 3.38 -28.64 21.85
N THR A 40 3.07 -29.00 20.60
CA THR A 40 1.79 -29.63 20.25
C THR A 40 1.73 -31.04 20.80
N GLN A 41 0.84 -31.28 21.77
CA GLN A 41 0.51 -32.64 22.20
C GLN A 41 -0.42 -33.28 21.16
N PHE A 42 0.04 -34.36 20.53
CA PHE A 42 -0.76 -35.18 19.60
C PHE A 42 -1.78 -36.05 20.37
N SER A 43 -2.71 -35.38 21.05
CA SER A 43 -3.82 -36.03 21.73
C SER A 43 -4.75 -36.73 20.73
N THR A 44 -5.56 -37.67 21.20
CA THR A 44 -6.56 -38.36 20.38
C THR A 44 -7.51 -37.37 19.68
N GLU A 45 -7.88 -36.29 20.36
CA GLU A 45 -8.74 -35.22 19.82
C GLU A 45 -8.05 -34.44 18.70
N PHE A 46 -6.73 -34.20 18.83
CA PHE A 46 -5.94 -33.57 17.79
C PHE A 46 -5.84 -34.47 16.55
N LYS A 47 -5.55 -35.76 16.74
CA LYS A 47 -5.50 -36.75 15.66
C LYS A 47 -6.81 -36.83 14.89
N GLN A 48 -7.95 -36.84 15.58
CA GLN A 48 -9.28 -36.86 14.94
C GLN A 48 -9.60 -35.58 14.16
N ARG A 49 -9.15 -34.42 14.64
CA ARG A 49 -9.31 -33.14 13.93
C ARG A 49 -8.43 -33.07 12.70
N LEU A 50 -7.17 -33.47 12.84
CA LEU A 50 -6.21 -33.55 11.74
C LEU A 50 -6.71 -34.52 10.66
N LEU A 51 -7.23 -35.68 11.07
CA LEU A 51 -7.83 -36.65 10.16
C LEU A 51 -8.99 -36.02 9.39
N ARG A 52 -9.92 -35.32 10.07
CA ARG A 52 -11.06 -34.65 9.41
C ARG A 52 -10.60 -33.64 8.36
N GLU A 53 -9.63 -32.81 8.70
CA GLU A 53 -9.07 -31.83 7.76
C GLU A 53 -8.35 -32.51 6.58
N LEU A 54 -7.67 -33.63 6.81
CA LEU A 54 -7.01 -34.40 5.76
C LEU A 54 -8.02 -35.06 4.83
N THR A 55 -9.07 -35.70 5.36
CA THR A 55 -10.13 -36.33 4.58
C THR A 55 -10.90 -35.30 3.74
N GLU A 56 -11.13 -34.10 4.28
CA GLU A 56 -11.77 -32.98 3.59
C GLU A 56 -10.88 -32.40 2.47
N LYS A 57 -9.56 -32.29 2.71
CA LYS A 57 -8.60 -31.76 1.73
C LYS A 57 -8.18 -32.77 0.65
N LEU A 58 -8.27 -34.05 0.94
CA LEU A 58 -7.92 -35.13 0.00
C LEU A 58 -9.12 -35.61 -0.83
N ASP A 59 -10.30 -34.98 -0.69
CA ASP A 59 -11.55 -35.38 -1.37
C ASP A 59 -11.87 -36.88 -1.19
N LEU A 60 -11.49 -37.45 -0.05
CA LEU A 60 -11.69 -38.88 0.24
C LEU A 60 -13.15 -39.21 0.62
N VAL A 61 -14.01 -38.18 0.69
CA VAL A 61 -15.45 -38.37 0.87
C VAL A 61 -16.05 -38.90 -0.43
N GLN A 62 -16.13 -40.23 -0.55
CA GLN A 62 -16.94 -40.83 -1.60
C GLN A 62 -18.39 -40.33 -1.43
N PRO A 63 -19.02 -39.77 -2.48
CA PRO A 63 -20.40 -39.34 -2.41
C PRO A 63 -21.27 -40.56 -2.15
N SER A 64 -21.88 -40.65 -0.97
CA SER A 64 -22.95 -41.60 -0.70
C SER A 64 -24.14 -41.22 -1.58
N THR A 65 -24.26 -41.89 -2.73
CA THR A 65 -25.36 -41.70 -3.67
C THR A 65 -26.62 -42.40 -3.12
N PRO A 66 -27.76 -41.71 -2.94
CA PRO A 66 -29.03 -42.39 -2.83
C PRO A 66 -29.47 -42.87 -4.21
N HIS A 67 -30.01 -44.09 -4.27
CA HIS A 67 -30.49 -44.74 -5.48
C HIS A 67 -31.50 -43.90 -6.27
N SER A 68 -31.19 -43.63 -7.54
CA SER A 68 -32.18 -43.41 -8.60
C SER A 68 -31.60 -43.82 -9.95
N LEU A 69 -32.45 -44.43 -10.76
CA LEU A 69 -32.15 -45.21 -11.95
C LEU A 69 -31.58 -44.40 -13.13
N MET A 70 -30.67 -45.07 -13.84
CA MET A 70 -30.37 -45.00 -15.28
C MET A 70 -30.41 -43.64 -15.99
N ILE A 71 -29.26 -43.22 -16.52
CA ILE A 71 -29.03 -43.09 -17.97
C ILE A 71 -27.53 -43.25 -18.24
N MET A 72 -27.21 -44.17 -19.14
CA MET A 72 -25.89 -44.34 -19.77
C MET A 72 -25.55 -43.11 -20.60
N VAL A 73 -24.43 -42.43 -20.32
CA VAL A 73 -23.42 -42.10 -21.35
C VAL A 73 -22.05 -42.08 -20.67
N ASN A 74 -21.13 -42.82 -21.28
CA ASN A 74 -19.78 -43.06 -20.80
C ASN A 74 -18.80 -42.21 -21.62
N LYS A 75 -17.67 -41.84 -20.98
CA LYS A 75 -16.42 -41.30 -21.54
C LYS A 75 -16.34 -39.80 -21.83
N PHE A 76 -16.06 -38.97 -20.81
CA PHE A 76 -15.17 -37.78 -20.87
C PHE A 76 -14.97 -37.16 -19.46
N LEU A 77 -14.51 -37.96 -18.49
CA LEU A 77 -14.23 -37.47 -17.13
C LEU A 77 -12.94 -38.08 -16.59
N TYR A 78 -11.79 -37.67 -17.15
CA TYR A 78 -10.46 -37.80 -16.53
C TYR A 78 -9.51 -36.76 -17.14
N THR A 79 -9.73 -35.48 -16.87
CA THR A 79 -8.78 -34.38 -17.19
C THR A 79 -9.04 -33.13 -16.34
N GLY A 80 -9.40 -33.31 -15.06
CA GLY A 80 -9.85 -32.20 -14.20
C GLY A 80 -9.33 -32.17 -12.77
N ALA A 81 -8.29 -32.94 -12.42
CA ALA A 81 -7.77 -33.01 -11.04
C ALA A 81 -6.28 -32.66 -10.89
N GLY A 82 -5.58 -32.29 -11.97
CA GLY A 82 -4.12 -32.08 -11.95
C GLY A 82 -3.64 -30.63 -11.75
N ALA A 83 -4.52 -29.63 -11.86
CA ALA A 83 -4.10 -28.23 -11.97
C ALA A 83 -4.06 -27.44 -10.64
N VAL A 84 -4.72 -27.94 -9.58
CA VAL A 84 -4.83 -27.19 -8.30
C VAL A 84 -3.70 -27.56 -7.31
N VAL A 85 -3.11 -28.75 -7.44
CA VAL A 85 -2.02 -29.20 -6.55
C VAL A 85 -0.63 -28.71 -7.03
N GLY A 86 -0.47 -28.43 -8.32
CA GLY A 86 0.80 -27.94 -8.89
C GLY A 86 1.18 -26.51 -8.48
N GLY A 87 0.20 -25.63 -8.25
CA GLY A 87 0.44 -24.22 -7.91
C GLY A 87 0.95 -23.98 -6.48
N LEU A 88 0.62 -24.86 -5.54
CA LEU A 88 1.02 -24.71 -4.13
C LEU A 88 2.38 -25.37 -3.80
N LEU A 89 2.85 -26.32 -4.61
CA LEU A 89 4.14 -26.99 -4.41
C LEU A 89 5.34 -26.20 -4.94
N VAL A 90 5.17 -25.36 -5.97
CA VAL A 90 6.27 -24.52 -6.51
C VAL A 90 6.67 -23.41 -5.53
N PHE A 91 5.75 -22.95 -4.66
CA PHE A 91 6.02 -21.88 -3.71
C PHE A 91 6.75 -22.35 -2.42
N PHE A 92 6.60 -23.62 -2.04
CA PHE A 92 7.27 -24.19 -0.87
C PHE A 92 8.62 -24.87 -1.17
N VAL A 93 8.80 -25.40 -2.39
CA VAL A 93 10.06 -26.07 -2.78
C VAL A 93 11.15 -25.08 -3.22
N SER A 94 10.79 -23.90 -3.74
CA SER A 94 11.77 -22.90 -4.20
C SER A 94 12.50 -22.15 -3.08
N ARG A 95 12.00 -22.19 -1.83
CA ARG A 95 12.64 -21.52 -0.68
C ARG A 95 13.63 -22.38 0.13
N ASN A 96 13.76 -23.68 -0.15
CA ASN A 96 14.54 -24.59 0.73
C ASN A 96 15.44 -25.62 0.02
N LEU A 97 15.85 -25.41 -1.24
CA LEU A 97 16.84 -26.29 -1.88
C LEU A 97 18.27 -25.73 -1.73
N PRO A 98 19.16 -26.39 -0.96
CA PRO A 98 20.60 -26.14 -1.04
C PRO A 98 21.17 -26.76 -2.33
N MET A 99 22.10 -26.06 -2.98
CA MET A 99 22.83 -26.54 -4.15
C MET A 99 23.61 -27.85 -3.86
N PRO A 100 23.77 -28.74 -4.86
CA PRO A 100 24.53 -29.98 -4.69
C PRO A 100 26.04 -29.78 -4.90
N GLY A 101 26.84 -30.31 -3.98
CA GLY A 101 28.22 -30.73 -4.26
C GLY A 101 29.26 -30.30 -3.23
N LEU A 102 29.50 -31.14 -2.22
CA LEU A 102 30.84 -31.64 -1.84
C LEU A 102 30.70 -32.66 -0.69
N THR A 103 31.44 -33.75 -0.84
CA THR A 103 31.46 -34.99 -0.06
C THR A 103 32.13 -34.86 1.32
N THR A 104 31.44 -35.37 2.37
CA THR A 104 31.86 -36.10 3.61
C THR A 104 33.26 -35.92 4.24
N PRO A 105 33.47 -36.07 5.58
CA PRO A 105 32.72 -36.96 6.50
C PRO A 105 32.43 -36.43 7.93
N GLU A 106 31.49 -37.09 8.61
CA GLU A 106 31.29 -37.14 10.08
C GLU A 106 32.43 -37.98 10.75
N PRO A 107 32.53 -38.09 12.10
CA PRO A 107 31.77 -37.42 13.17
C PRO A 107 32.65 -36.90 14.34
N GLU A 108 32.09 -36.06 15.23
CA GLU A 108 32.28 -36.22 16.69
C GLU A 108 31.37 -35.29 17.53
N SER A 109 30.52 -35.94 18.34
CA SER A 109 30.25 -35.68 19.77
C SER A 109 30.50 -34.26 20.32
N GLY A 110 29.43 -33.57 20.73
CA GLY A 110 29.56 -32.42 21.64
C GLY A 110 28.24 -31.80 22.08
N LYS A 111 27.69 -32.28 23.20
CA LYS A 111 26.57 -31.68 23.91
C LYS A 111 26.85 -30.21 24.27
N LYS A 112 25.93 -29.31 23.95
CA LYS A 112 25.39 -28.27 24.86
C LYS A 112 24.19 -27.58 24.18
N ALA A 113 23.00 -27.92 24.65
CA ALA A 113 21.80 -27.14 24.38
C ALA A 113 21.93 -25.80 25.13
N VAL A 114 21.88 -24.72 24.37
CA VAL A 114 21.65 -23.37 24.89
C VAL A 114 20.13 -23.24 24.97
N ASP A 115 19.62 -23.11 26.19
CA ASP A 115 18.22 -22.73 26.43
C ASP A 115 18.00 -21.33 25.87
N VAL A 116 17.29 -21.23 24.76
CA VAL A 116 16.69 -19.97 24.29
C VAL A 116 15.24 -20.02 24.73
N ALA A 117 14.96 -19.41 25.88
CA ALA A 117 13.62 -19.08 26.29
C ALA A 117 13.07 -18.05 25.29
N VAL A 118 12.06 -18.44 24.51
CA VAL A 118 11.25 -17.50 23.74
C VAL A 118 10.16 -17.02 24.67
N ASP A 119 10.44 -15.92 25.36
CA ASP A 119 9.43 -15.14 26.04
C ASP A 119 8.60 -14.41 24.98
N ALA A 120 7.31 -14.72 24.93
CA ALA A 120 6.33 -14.04 24.10
C ALA A 120 5.92 -12.75 24.82
N GLY A 121 6.78 -11.72 24.72
CA GLY A 121 6.60 -10.48 25.47
C GLY A 121 7.63 -9.43 25.13
N ASP A 122 7.75 -9.09 23.84
CA ASP A 122 8.13 -7.79 23.30
C ASP A 122 8.41 -8.00 21.81
N ALA A 123 7.57 -7.40 20.95
CA ALA A 123 7.91 -7.28 19.55
C ALA A 123 9.14 -6.36 19.48
N VAL A 124 10.33 -6.95 19.45
CA VAL A 124 11.56 -6.25 19.08
C VAL A 124 11.24 -5.58 17.75
N GLN A 125 11.17 -4.25 17.75
CA GLN A 125 11.23 -3.41 16.55
C GLN A 125 12.51 -3.82 15.82
N GLY A 126 12.38 -4.81 14.93
CA GLY A 126 13.48 -5.32 14.16
C GLY A 126 13.79 -4.27 13.12
N ASP A 127 15.03 -3.76 13.13
CA ASP A 127 15.53 -2.89 12.09
C ASP A 127 15.14 -3.44 10.72
N VAL A 128 14.62 -2.57 9.86
CA VAL A 128 14.19 -3.01 8.53
C VAL A 128 15.43 -3.53 7.81
N PRO A 129 15.40 -4.75 7.22
CA PRO A 129 16.54 -5.29 6.52
C PRO A 129 17.02 -4.33 5.44
N SER A 130 18.27 -3.88 5.57
CA SER A 130 18.90 -3.06 4.55
C SER A 130 20.28 -3.60 4.18
N GLN A 131 20.58 -3.64 2.89
CA GLN A 131 21.91 -3.96 2.41
C GLN A 131 22.73 -2.65 2.32
N PRO A 132 23.81 -2.50 3.10
CA PRO A 132 24.63 -1.29 3.05
C PRO A 132 25.41 -1.22 1.73
N LEU A 133 25.43 -0.03 1.15
CA LEU A 133 26.21 0.33 -0.03
C LEU A 133 27.30 1.35 0.35
N PRO A 134 28.31 1.59 -0.52
CA PRO A 134 29.28 2.65 -0.30
C PRO A 134 28.61 4.03 -0.06
N PRO A 135 29.27 4.98 0.60
CA PRO A 135 28.76 6.34 0.75
C PRO A 135 28.39 6.97 -0.61
N LYS A 136 27.29 7.70 -0.65
CA LYS A 136 26.77 8.34 -1.87
C LYS A 136 26.52 7.37 -3.05
N ALA A 137 26.16 6.13 -2.78
CA ALA A 137 25.90 5.10 -3.80
C ALA A 137 24.67 5.37 -4.67
N PHE A 138 23.77 6.27 -4.24
CA PHE A 138 22.63 6.73 -5.07
C PHE A 138 22.98 7.97 -5.91
N GLY A 139 24.28 8.31 -5.99
CA GLY A 139 24.79 9.48 -6.68
C GLY A 139 24.65 10.76 -5.85
N ASP A 140 24.97 11.89 -6.47
CA ASP A 140 24.60 13.19 -5.92
C ASP A 140 23.08 13.28 -5.98
N LEU A 141 22.43 13.25 -4.81
CA LEU A 141 20.97 13.33 -4.71
C LEU A 141 20.53 14.60 -5.43
N PRO A 142 19.58 14.50 -6.37
CA PRO A 142 19.37 15.54 -7.37
C PRO A 142 19.06 16.87 -6.71
N GLN A 143 19.79 17.90 -7.14
CA GLN A 143 19.23 19.24 -7.14
C GLN A 143 18.01 19.21 -8.07
N PRO A 144 16.80 19.55 -7.59
CA PRO A 144 15.62 19.54 -8.44
C PRO A 144 15.86 20.43 -9.67
N GLN A 145 16.03 19.83 -10.85
CA GLN A 145 15.93 20.60 -12.08
C GLN A 145 14.45 20.72 -12.40
N ALA A 146 13.90 21.94 -12.39
CA ALA A 146 12.52 22.12 -12.81
C ALA A 146 12.42 21.76 -14.28
N HIS A 147 11.71 20.68 -14.55
CA HIS A 147 11.24 20.35 -15.87
C HIS A 147 9.72 20.28 -15.84
N PRO A 148 9.08 20.69 -16.95
CA PRO A 148 7.63 20.65 -17.07
C PRO A 148 7.15 19.24 -16.75
N THR A 149 6.12 19.17 -15.92
CA THR A 149 5.39 17.96 -15.55
C THR A 149 4.83 17.28 -16.80
N ILE A 150 5.64 16.46 -17.45
CA ILE A 150 5.19 15.26 -18.14
C ILE A 150 5.69 14.10 -17.29
N SER A 151 5.25 14.06 -16.02
CA SER A 151 5.30 12.81 -15.28
C SER A 151 4.24 11.92 -15.91
N ALA A 152 4.66 11.06 -16.83
CA ALA A 152 4.01 9.78 -16.97
C ALA A 152 4.20 9.06 -15.64
N ARG A 153 3.30 9.32 -14.67
CA ARG A 153 3.09 8.38 -13.57
C ARG A 153 2.84 7.03 -14.26
N PRO A 154 3.45 5.91 -13.82
CA PRO A 154 2.98 4.61 -14.25
C PRO A 154 1.48 4.56 -13.92
N GLN A 155 0.65 4.68 -14.96
CA GLN A 155 -0.80 4.76 -14.89
C GLN A 155 -1.39 3.36 -14.64
N SER A 156 -0.66 2.51 -13.91
CA SER A 156 -0.99 1.12 -13.59
C SER A 156 -1.29 0.94 -12.10
N ALA A 157 -1.98 1.91 -11.50
CA ALA A 157 -2.73 1.72 -10.28
C ALA A 157 -3.86 2.73 -10.32
N GLY A 158 -4.96 2.35 -10.99
CA GLY A 158 -6.24 3.04 -10.92
C GLY A 158 -6.83 2.92 -9.51
N GLY A 159 -6.15 3.51 -8.53
CA GLY A 159 -6.74 3.93 -7.27
C GLY A 159 -6.94 5.43 -7.44
N GLY A 160 -8.18 5.84 -7.72
CA GLY A 160 -8.53 7.25 -7.74
C GLY A 160 -8.05 7.85 -6.43
N ALA A 161 -7.10 8.78 -6.53
CA ALA A 161 -6.75 9.63 -5.42
C ALA A 161 -8.02 10.41 -5.06
N GLY A 162 -8.78 9.91 -4.09
CA GLY A 162 -9.79 10.66 -3.36
C GLY A 162 -9.16 11.70 -2.42
N GLY A 163 -7.97 12.20 -2.76
CA GLY A 163 -7.52 13.48 -2.25
C GLY A 163 -8.46 14.51 -2.87
N ALA A 164 -9.21 15.19 -2.02
CA ALA A 164 -10.07 16.30 -2.39
C ALA A 164 -9.28 17.28 -3.27
N THR A 165 -9.37 17.09 -4.58
CA THR A 165 -9.11 18.17 -5.52
C THR A 165 -10.05 19.27 -5.11
N GLY A 166 -9.48 20.42 -4.78
CA GLY A 166 -10.18 21.59 -4.31
C GLY A 166 -11.45 21.84 -5.10
N MET A 167 -12.41 22.40 -4.37
CA MET A 167 -13.78 22.71 -4.70
C MET A 167 -13.91 23.74 -5.86
N GLU A 168 -13.31 23.46 -7.02
CA GLU A 168 -13.47 24.19 -8.28
C GLU A 168 -14.07 23.24 -9.31
N GLY A 169 -15.36 22.94 -9.16
CA GLY A 169 -16.06 22.04 -10.06
C GLY A 169 -17.49 21.78 -9.64
N MET A 170 -18.22 22.82 -9.24
CA MET A 170 -19.67 22.72 -9.14
C MET A 170 -20.20 22.70 -10.58
N GLU A 171 -20.46 21.48 -11.08
CA GLU A 171 -21.04 21.21 -12.38
C GLU A 171 -22.47 21.76 -12.40
N TYR A 172 -22.63 22.97 -12.95
CA TYR A 172 -23.94 23.55 -13.24
C TYR A 172 -24.60 22.69 -14.31
N ARG A 173 -25.70 22.05 -13.92
CA ARG A 173 -26.61 21.32 -14.81
C ARG A 173 -27.04 22.23 -15.96
N GLU A 174 -26.53 21.96 -17.16
CA GLU A 174 -26.93 22.57 -18.43
C GLU A 174 -28.40 22.25 -18.71
N GLU A 175 -29.31 23.17 -18.37
CA GLU A 175 -30.54 23.30 -19.13
C GLU A 175 -30.24 24.10 -20.39
N SER A 176 -30.33 23.40 -21.52
CA SER A 176 -30.13 23.89 -22.87
C SER A 176 -31.01 25.12 -23.17
N GLY A 177 -30.39 26.29 -23.16
CA GLY A 177 -30.95 27.52 -23.69
C GLY A 177 -29.79 28.43 -24.05
N THR A 178 -29.46 28.48 -25.33
CA THR A 178 -28.43 29.30 -25.96
C THR A 178 -28.25 30.69 -25.31
N ASP A 179 -27.29 30.79 -24.39
CA ASP A 179 -26.64 32.04 -24.02
C ASP A 179 -25.22 31.66 -23.58
N ALA A 180 -24.27 31.85 -24.49
CA ALA A 180 -22.85 31.64 -24.24
C ALA A 180 -22.35 32.67 -23.22
N LYS A 181 -22.65 32.45 -21.94
CA LYS A 181 -21.89 33.04 -20.85
C LYS A 181 -20.58 32.30 -20.80
N MET A 182 -19.65 32.71 -21.67
CA MET A 182 -18.24 32.44 -21.47
C MET A 182 -17.92 32.77 -20.02
N ILE A 183 -17.22 31.86 -19.32
CA ILE A 183 -16.67 32.14 -18.00
C ILE A 183 -15.85 33.42 -18.17
N ALA A 184 -16.40 34.54 -17.69
CA ALA A 184 -15.70 35.81 -17.75
C ALA A 184 -14.38 35.60 -16.99
N PRO A 185 -13.22 35.94 -17.57
CA PRO A 185 -11.97 35.88 -16.85
C PRO A 185 -12.16 36.65 -15.55
N VAL A 186 -11.94 35.98 -14.43
CA VAL A 186 -12.04 36.57 -13.09
C VAL A 186 -11.26 37.89 -13.14
N GLU A 187 -11.92 39.00 -12.77
CA GLU A 187 -11.31 40.32 -12.95
C GLU A 187 -9.90 40.34 -12.33
N PRO A 188 -8.87 40.76 -13.09
CA PRO A 188 -7.51 40.87 -12.58
C PRO A 188 -7.49 41.77 -11.33
N GLY A 189 -7.37 41.16 -10.15
CA GLY A 189 -7.39 41.86 -8.86
C GLY A 189 -8.31 41.29 -7.79
N MET A 190 -9.22 40.36 -8.12
CA MET A 190 -10.11 39.78 -7.09
C MET A 190 -9.49 38.66 -6.25
N TYR A 191 -8.42 38.01 -6.73
CA TYR A 191 -7.73 36.96 -5.97
C TYR A 191 -6.30 37.40 -5.65
N GLN A 192 -6.06 37.82 -4.41
CA GLN A 192 -4.69 37.92 -3.91
C GLN A 192 -4.22 36.50 -3.54
N PRO A 193 -3.13 35.99 -4.12
CA PRO A 193 -2.60 34.70 -3.73
C PRO A 193 -2.26 34.73 -2.23
N ILE A 194 -2.45 33.62 -1.53
CA ILE A 194 -2.11 33.50 -0.10
C ILE A 194 -0.94 32.52 0.00
N SER A 195 0.05 32.86 0.81
CA SER A 195 1.18 32.00 1.15
C SER A 195 1.27 31.84 2.66
N VAL A 196 1.63 30.65 3.11
CA VAL A 196 1.70 30.34 4.55
C VAL A 196 3.15 30.31 5.02
N ASP A 197 3.44 31.05 6.09
CA ASP A 197 4.66 30.93 6.87
C ASP A 197 4.42 29.99 8.07
N PHE A 198 5.17 28.89 8.16
CA PHE A 198 5.08 27.98 9.30
C PHE A 198 6.08 28.37 10.38
N ILE A 199 5.57 28.80 11.53
CA ILE A 199 6.35 29.36 12.62
C ILE A 199 6.57 28.32 13.71
N TYR A 200 7.82 27.92 13.90
CA TYR A 200 8.28 27.12 15.03
C TYR A 200 9.09 28.02 15.98
N LYS A 201 8.86 27.89 17.30
CA LYS A 201 9.49 28.72 18.34
C LYS A 201 10.38 27.95 19.31
N GLY A 202 10.50 26.63 19.14
CA GLY A 202 11.35 25.78 19.99
C GLY A 202 12.77 25.64 19.43
N GLU A 203 13.55 24.79 20.08
CA GLU A 203 14.87 24.36 19.62
C GLU A 203 14.76 23.06 18.82
N ILE A 204 15.73 22.80 17.94
CA ILE A 204 15.85 21.55 17.18
C ILE A 204 17.30 21.09 17.30
N THR A 205 17.49 19.81 17.57
CA THR A 205 18.79 19.16 17.51
C THR A 205 18.98 18.57 16.11
N LEU A 206 20.04 18.96 15.42
CA LEU A 206 20.43 18.36 14.15
C LEU A 206 21.38 17.18 14.40
N PRO A 207 21.36 16.14 13.54
CA PRO A 207 22.31 15.04 13.64
C PRO A 207 23.75 15.54 13.40
N GLU A 208 24.69 15.09 14.23
CA GLU A 208 26.12 15.40 14.09
C GLU A 208 26.83 14.49 13.07
N ASP A 209 26.33 13.26 12.92
CA ASP A 209 26.87 12.24 12.03
C ASP A 209 26.11 12.18 10.70
N ASP A 210 26.71 11.53 9.70
CA ASP A 210 26.03 11.20 8.45
C ASP A 210 24.68 10.50 8.69
N VAL A 211 23.71 10.81 7.82
CA VAL A 211 22.39 10.19 7.80
C VAL A 211 22.31 9.08 6.77
N LEU A 212 21.64 8.00 7.13
CA LEU A 212 21.44 6.85 6.25
C LEU A 212 20.20 7.05 5.38
N VAL A 213 20.43 7.30 4.09
CA VAL A 213 19.36 7.34 3.08
C VAL A 213 19.09 5.91 2.61
N MET A 214 17.83 5.56 2.42
CA MET A 214 17.42 4.24 1.93
C MET A 214 16.77 4.34 0.55
N ARG A 215 16.94 3.29 -0.24
CA ARG A 215 16.27 3.10 -1.52
C ARG A 215 15.56 1.75 -1.49
N ARG A 216 14.29 1.73 -1.92
CA ARG A 216 13.53 0.48 -1.99
C ARG A 216 14.06 -0.40 -3.10
N GLU A 217 14.33 -1.66 -2.78
CA GLU A 217 14.67 -2.67 -3.76
C GLU A 217 13.39 -3.23 -4.39
N MET A 218 13.32 -3.18 -5.72
CA MET A 218 12.24 -3.80 -6.46
C MET A 218 12.40 -5.32 -6.39
N PRO A 219 11.32 -6.09 -6.20
CA PRO A 219 11.45 -7.54 -6.14
C PRO A 219 11.93 -8.10 -7.47
N LYS A 220 12.80 -9.10 -7.38
CA LYS A 220 13.20 -9.89 -8.55
C LYS A 220 12.10 -10.91 -8.81
N THR A 221 11.27 -10.66 -9.83
CA THR A 221 10.24 -11.63 -10.24
C THR A 221 10.83 -12.67 -11.18
N GLU A 222 10.68 -13.94 -10.82
CA GLU A 222 10.92 -15.09 -11.72
C GLU A 222 9.66 -15.47 -12.50
N ALA A 223 8.52 -14.85 -12.18
CA ALA A 223 7.26 -15.12 -12.86
C ALA A 223 7.34 -14.68 -14.32
N ASN A 224 7.02 -15.61 -15.21
CA ASN A 224 7.16 -15.42 -16.65
C ASN A 224 5.93 -15.93 -17.41
N ALA A 225 5.86 -15.60 -18.69
CA ALA A 225 4.76 -15.94 -19.58
C ALA A 225 4.49 -17.46 -19.73
N SER A 226 5.30 -18.36 -19.16
CA SER A 226 4.97 -19.78 -19.11
C SER A 226 3.64 -20.07 -18.40
N LEU A 227 3.18 -19.18 -17.51
CA LEU A 227 1.86 -19.25 -16.88
C LEU A 227 0.70 -19.13 -17.89
N LEU A 228 0.96 -18.62 -19.09
CA LEU A 228 -0.05 -18.52 -20.16
C LEU A 228 -0.17 -19.80 -20.98
N LYS A 229 0.76 -20.76 -20.83
CA LYS A 229 0.70 -22.05 -21.55
C LYS A 229 -0.54 -22.83 -21.09
N GLY A 230 -1.33 -23.32 -22.05
CA GLY A 230 -2.56 -24.07 -21.78
C GLY A 230 -3.78 -23.19 -21.44
N THR A 231 -3.66 -21.86 -21.54
CA THR A 231 -4.79 -20.92 -21.45
C THR A 231 -5.33 -20.56 -22.83
N PHE A 232 -6.45 -19.82 -22.90
CA PHE A 232 -6.97 -19.28 -24.16
C PHE A 232 -5.95 -18.44 -24.92
N ALA A 233 -4.97 -17.81 -24.24
CA ALA A 233 -3.94 -17.03 -24.92
C ALA A 233 -3.12 -17.90 -25.88
N SER A 234 -2.89 -19.18 -25.53
CA SER A 234 -2.14 -20.12 -26.37
C SER A 234 -2.87 -20.55 -27.65
N SER A 235 -4.19 -20.33 -27.75
CA SER A 235 -4.93 -20.53 -29.00
C SER A 235 -4.99 -19.28 -29.87
N LEU A 236 -4.71 -18.09 -29.31
CA LEU A 236 -4.70 -16.82 -30.02
C LEU A 236 -3.31 -16.43 -30.52
N ILE A 237 -2.26 -16.76 -29.77
CA ILE A 237 -0.87 -16.45 -30.09
C ILE A 237 0.05 -17.63 -29.77
N ASP A 238 1.15 -17.76 -30.52
CA ASP A 238 2.20 -18.71 -30.20
C ASP A 238 3.06 -18.20 -29.03
N VAL A 239 2.62 -18.49 -27.79
CA VAL A 239 3.31 -18.10 -26.55
C VAL A 239 4.75 -18.63 -26.50
N SER A 240 5.08 -19.70 -27.24
CA SER A 240 6.46 -20.21 -27.31
C SER A 240 7.43 -19.24 -28.00
N LYS A 241 6.93 -18.31 -28.81
CA LYS A 241 7.70 -17.24 -29.46
C LYS A 241 7.98 -16.06 -28.54
N LEU A 242 7.49 -16.09 -27.31
CA LEU A 242 7.64 -15.05 -26.31
C LEU A 242 8.49 -15.54 -25.11
N PRO A 243 9.74 -16.01 -25.33
CA PRO A 243 10.57 -16.48 -24.24
C PRO A 243 10.97 -15.31 -23.32
N ASN A 244 11.07 -15.60 -22.02
CA ASN A 244 11.54 -14.65 -21.01
C ASN A 244 10.72 -13.36 -20.87
N LEU A 245 9.45 -13.35 -21.29
CA LEU A 245 8.59 -12.22 -20.96
C LEU A 245 8.32 -12.21 -19.46
N PRO A 246 8.75 -11.16 -18.73
CA PRO A 246 8.43 -11.03 -17.32
C PRO A 246 6.93 -10.79 -17.19
N LEU A 247 6.32 -11.48 -16.24
CA LEU A 247 4.95 -11.16 -15.86
C LEU A 247 4.98 -9.82 -15.14
N GLN A 248 4.30 -8.81 -15.70
CA GLN A 248 4.24 -7.48 -15.09
C GLN A 248 3.18 -7.43 -14.00
N SER A 249 1.94 -7.83 -14.31
CA SER A 249 0.83 -7.77 -13.37
C SER A 249 -0.20 -8.88 -13.60
N VAL A 250 -0.89 -9.28 -12.54
CA VAL A 250 -2.07 -10.17 -12.60
C VAL A 250 -3.23 -9.51 -11.87
N ASN A 251 -4.41 -9.55 -12.47
CA ASN A 251 -5.66 -9.13 -11.85
C ASN A 251 -6.55 -10.37 -11.63
N LEU A 252 -6.91 -10.61 -10.37
CA LEU A 252 -7.73 -11.72 -9.91
C LEU A 252 -9.06 -11.14 -9.44
N GLY A 253 -10.15 -11.45 -10.13
CA GLY A 253 -11.47 -10.97 -9.78
C GLY A 253 -12.46 -12.12 -9.68
N ARG A 254 -13.46 -11.96 -8.83
CA ARG A 254 -14.70 -12.74 -8.94
C ARG A 254 -15.74 -11.92 -9.68
N THR A 255 -16.68 -12.60 -10.31
CA THR A 255 -17.71 -11.94 -11.14
C THR A 255 -18.89 -11.43 -10.32
N ASP A 256 -19.02 -11.83 -9.05
CA ASP A 256 -20.08 -11.36 -8.16
C ASP A 256 -19.78 -9.98 -7.56
N PHE A 257 -20.79 -9.12 -7.53
CA PHE A 257 -20.71 -7.84 -6.83
C PHE A 257 -20.46 -8.05 -5.32
N GLY A 258 -19.72 -7.13 -4.74
CA GLY A 258 -19.28 -7.18 -3.35
C GLY A 258 -18.04 -8.02 -3.08
N SER A 259 -17.52 -8.73 -4.08
CA SER A 259 -16.23 -9.41 -4.02
C SER A 259 -15.05 -8.45 -4.26
N PHE A 260 -13.86 -8.83 -3.81
CA PHE A 260 -12.63 -8.07 -4.07
C PHE A 260 -11.97 -8.51 -5.38
N ASN A 261 -11.60 -7.53 -6.19
CA ASN A 261 -10.61 -7.67 -7.24
C ASN A 261 -9.22 -7.41 -6.63
N VAL A 262 -8.28 -8.32 -6.85
CA VAL A 262 -6.91 -8.25 -6.35
C VAL A 262 -5.97 -8.05 -7.52
N THR A 263 -5.20 -6.97 -7.49
CA THR A 263 -4.12 -6.73 -8.46
C THR A 263 -2.78 -6.95 -7.80
N VAL A 264 -1.95 -7.79 -8.40
CA VAL A 264 -0.56 -8.05 -8.01
C VAL A 264 0.34 -7.52 -9.11
N ASP A 265 1.17 -6.53 -8.79
CA ASP A 265 2.20 -5.97 -9.65
C ASP A 265 3.57 -6.53 -9.24
N PHE A 266 4.12 -7.37 -10.11
CA PHE A 266 5.40 -8.03 -9.90
C PHE A 266 6.60 -7.14 -10.24
N LEU A 267 6.40 -6.08 -11.01
CA LEU A 267 7.45 -5.13 -11.37
C LEU A 267 7.73 -4.21 -10.17
N ASN A 268 6.68 -3.66 -9.58
CA ASN A 268 6.78 -2.74 -8.45
C ASN A 268 6.69 -3.44 -7.09
N GLY A 269 6.36 -4.73 -7.06
CA GLY A 269 6.21 -5.49 -5.82
C GLY A 269 5.03 -5.08 -4.98
N THR A 270 3.92 -4.70 -5.62
CA THR A 270 2.76 -4.16 -4.92
C THR A 270 1.53 -5.04 -5.05
N VAL A 271 0.68 -5.04 -4.03
CA VAL A 271 -0.63 -5.67 -4.04
C VAL A 271 -1.69 -4.62 -3.73
N SER A 272 -2.82 -4.71 -4.40
CA SER A 272 -4.00 -3.89 -4.09
C SER A 272 -5.26 -4.73 -4.21
N MET A 273 -6.26 -4.39 -3.41
CA MET A 273 -7.55 -5.05 -3.34
C MET A 273 -8.64 -4.00 -3.43
N TYR A 274 -9.64 -4.18 -4.30
CA TYR A 274 -10.77 -3.26 -4.42
C TYR A 274 -12.07 -4.04 -4.56
N LYS A 275 -13.07 -3.68 -3.78
CA LYS A 275 -14.41 -4.27 -3.83
C LYS A 275 -15.08 -3.82 -5.14
N ASN A 276 -15.65 -4.78 -5.86
CA ASN A 276 -16.51 -4.49 -6.99
C ASN A 276 -17.89 -4.04 -6.49
N ILE A 277 -18.12 -2.73 -6.42
CA ILE A 277 -19.36 -2.15 -5.87
C ILE A 277 -20.41 -2.01 -6.97
N ASP A 278 -21.62 -2.51 -6.72
CA ASP A 278 -22.78 -2.28 -7.58
C ASP A 278 -23.51 -1.00 -7.15
N TYR A 279 -23.14 0.13 -7.74
CA TYR A 279 -23.83 1.40 -7.49
C TYR A 279 -25.29 1.38 -7.98
N SER A 280 -25.64 0.51 -8.94
CA SER A 280 -27.03 0.43 -9.42
C SER A 280 -27.97 -0.18 -8.39
N SER A 281 -27.44 -1.00 -7.47
CA SER A 281 -28.19 -1.59 -6.37
C SER A 281 -28.47 -0.63 -5.20
N ARG A 282 -27.82 0.54 -5.18
CA ARG A 282 -27.99 1.51 -4.09
C ARG A 282 -29.36 2.19 -4.16
N PRO A 283 -30.04 2.44 -3.03
CA PRO A 283 -31.38 3.02 -3.03
C PRO A 283 -31.49 4.36 -3.78
N GLU A 284 -30.44 5.18 -3.73
CA GLU A 284 -30.39 6.49 -4.40
C GLU A 284 -30.33 6.39 -5.93
N SER A 285 -29.97 5.23 -6.50
CA SER A 285 -29.94 5.04 -7.96
C SER A 285 -31.33 5.19 -8.59
N THR A 286 -32.38 5.03 -7.77
CA THR A 286 -33.79 5.16 -8.18
C THR A 286 -34.39 6.52 -7.85
N CYS A 287 -33.61 7.45 -7.28
CA CYS A 287 -34.13 8.77 -6.91
C CYS A 287 -34.43 9.63 -8.14
N SER A 288 -35.60 10.27 -8.12
CA SER A 288 -36.07 11.17 -9.17
C SER A 288 -36.25 12.63 -8.71
N ASP A 289 -36.11 12.90 -7.40
CA ASP A 289 -36.29 14.23 -6.81
C ASP A 289 -35.30 14.51 -5.67
N GLU A 290 -35.17 15.79 -5.30
CA GLU A 290 -34.25 16.26 -4.25
C GLU A 290 -34.59 15.70 -2.88
N ALA A 291 -35.88 15.47 -2.57
CA ALA A 291 -36.29 14.90 -1.29
C ALA A 291 -35.76 13.47 -1.12
N CYS A 292 -35.77 12.68 -2.20
CA CYS A 292 -35.18 11.36 -2.24
C CYS A 292 -33.67 11.40 -2.07
N PHE A 293 -32.95 12.26 -2.82
CA PHE A 293 -31.50 12.41 -2.66
C PHE A 293 -31.10 12.89 -1.26
N ALA A 294 -31.82 13.87 -0.70
CA ALA A 294 -31.59 14.40 0.63
C ALA A 294 -31.80 13.33 1.73
N ARG A 295 -32.72 12.38 1.52
CA ARG A 295 -32.93 11.26 2.45
C ARG A 295 -31.72 10.34 2.55
N TYR A 296 -31.05 10.09 1.43
CA TYR A 296 -29.90 9.20 1.36
C TYR A 296 -28.55 9.92 1.46
N ARG A 297 -28.50 11.25 1.53
CA ARG A 297 -27.23 11.97 1.73
C ARG A 297 -26.57 11.55 3.05
N VAL A 298 -25.26 11.23 2.99
CA VAL A 298 -24.45 10.94 4.18
C VAL A 298 -24.48 12.14 5.12
N LYS A 299 -24.69 11.88 6.41
CA LYS A 299 -24.70 12.88 7.47
C LYS A 299 -23.49 12.72 8.35
N MET A 300 -23.13 13.77 9.09
CA MET A 300 -22.10 13.71 10.12
C MET A 300 -22.31 12.57 11.12
N SER A 301 -23.57 12.24 11.44
CA SER A 301 -23.92 11.14 12.35
C SER A 301 -23.65 9.74 11.78
N ASP A 302 -23.53 9.62 10.46
CA ASP A 302 -23.27 8.35 9.78
C ASP A 302 -21.77 8.06 9.70
N ILE A 303 -20.93 9.07 9.90
CA ILE A 303 -19.47 8.97 9.89
C ILE A 303 -19.02 8.27 11.19
N PRO A 304 -18.39 7.09 11.11
CA PRO A 304 -17.92 6.39 12.30
C PRO A 304 -16.83 7.21 13.02
N SER A 305 -16.71 7.00 14.33
CA SER A 305 -15.59 7.56 15.08
C SER A 305 -14.26 6.97 14.61
N GLU A 306 -13.17 7.70 14.85
CA GLU A 306 -11.82 7.23 14.49
C GLU A 306 -11.51 5.84 15.08
N LYS A 307 -11.87 5.63 16.36
CA LYS A 307 -11.70 4.35 17.04
C LYS A 307 -12.48 3.22 16.37
N GLU A 308 -13.69 3.49 15.89
CA GLU A 308 -14.50 2.50 15.16
C GLU A 308 -13.89 2.19 13.80
N LEU A 309 -13.43 3.22 13.06
CA LEU A 309 -12.73 3.04 11.78
C LEU A 309 -11.50 2.14 11.97
N PHE A 310 -10.63 2.46 12.92
CA PHE A 310 -9.42 1.67 13.20
C PHE A 310 -9.75 0.23 13.56
N ALA A 311 -10.78 -0.02 14.39
CA ALA A 311 -11.20 -1.37 14.73
C ALA A 311 -11.70 -2.16 13.51
N MET A 312 -12.43 -1.52 12.60
CA MET A 312 -12.94 -2.14 11.38
C MET A 312 -11.82 -2.43 10.38
N THR A 313 -10.88 -1.50 10.18
CA THR A 313 -9.73 -1.70 9.29
C THR A 313 -8.76 -2.73 9.86
N ASP A 314 -8.52 -2.75 11.17
CA ASP A 314 -7.69 -3.77 11.84
C ASP A 314 -8.27 -5.18 11.70
N LYS A 315 -9.60 -5.30 11.86
CA LYS A 315 -10.30 -6.56 11.64
C LYS A 315 -10.10 -7.05 10.22
N PHE A 316 -10.26 -6.17 9.23
CA PHE A 316 -10.05 -6.51 7.82
C PHE A 316 -8.60 -6.95 7.55
N MET A 317 -7.61 -6.18 8.01
CA MET A 317 -6.19 -6.50 7.83
C MET A 317 -5.84 -7.87 8.43
N LYS A 318 -6.41 -8.20 9.59
CA LYS A 318 -6.25 -9.51 10.25
C LYS A 318 -6.94 -10.64 9.49
N GLU A 319 -8.15 -10.42 8.99
CA GLU A 319 -8.94 -11.40 8.23
C GLU A 319 -8.21 -11.88 6.97
N TYR A 320 -7.57 -10.94 6.27
CA TYR A 320 -6.79 -11.23 5.06
C TYR A 320 -5.31 -11.53 5.33
N ALA A 321 -4.91 -11.65 6.60
CA ALA A 321 -3.52 -11.88 7.01
C ALA A 321 -2.52 -10.90 6.35
N ILE A 322 -2.92 -9.63 6.22
CA ILE A 322 -2.06 -8.58 5.68
C ILE A 322 -0.93 -8.33 6.68
N ASP A 323 0.31 -8.43 6.19
CA ASP A 323 1.50 -8.24 7.00
C ASP A 323 1.62 -6.79 7.47
N ARG A 324 1.71 -6.60 8.79
CA ARG A 324 1.80 -5.29 9.45
C ARG A 324 3.16 -5.03 10.10
N ARG A 325 4.14 -5.92 9.92
CA ARG A 325 5.44 -5.82 10.63
C ARG A 325 6.17 -4.49 10.42
N ASN A 326 6.01 -3.88 9.25
CA ASN A 326 6.63 -2.60 8.89
C ASN A 326 5.60 -1.47 8.76
N LEU A 327 4.49 -1.56 9.49
CA LEU A 327 3.42 -0.57 9.47
C LEU A 327 3.21 -0.01 10.88
N GLY A 328 3.11 1.31 10.97
CA GLY A 328 2.88 2.02 12.22
C GLY A 328 1.41 2.16 12.59
N GLU A 329 1.18 3.03 13.58
CA GLU A 329 -0.16 3.34 14.08
C GLU A 329 -1.04 3.95 12.97
N PRO A 330 -2.32 3.53 12.86
CA PRO A 330 -3.23 4.03 11.84
C PRO A 330 -3.55 5.52 12.03
N MET A 331 -3.75 6.22 10.92
CA MET A 331 -4.08 7.64 10.85
C MET A 331 -5.27 7.85 9.90
N THR A 332 -6.24 8.68 10.28
CA THR A 332 -7.37 9.01 9.41
C THR A 332 -7.03 10.14 8.43
N GLN A 333 -7.55 10.05 7.21
CA GLN A 333 -7.66 11.18 6.29
C GLN A 333 -9.00 11.88 6.54
N ASP A 334 -8.96 13.01 7.25
CA ASP A 334 -10.13 13.72 7.75
C ASP A 334 -10.17 15.19 7.32
N ASP A 335 -9.51 15.53 6.21
CA ASP A 335 -9.44 16.90 5.68
C ASP A 335 -10.84 17.49 5.40
N TRP A 336 -11.84 16.63 5.16
CA TRP A 336 -13.25 17.02 5.05
C TRP A 336 -13.79 17.70 6.33
N ARG A 337 -13.22 17.43 7.51
CA ARG A 337 -13.63 18.06 8.77
C ARG A 337 -13.30 19.54 8.76
N TYR A 338 -12.11 19.90 8.28
CA TYR A 338 -11.72 21.30 8.12
C TYR A 338 -12.73 22.04 7.25
N TRP A 339 -13.03 21.49 6.06
CA TRP A 339 -13.98 22.09 5.13
C TRP A 339 -15.40 22.19 5.71
N TYR A 340 -15.86 21.17 6.44
CA TYR A 340 -17.13 21.21 7.15
C TYR A 340 -17.17 22.31 8.21
N GLU A 341 -16.11 22.45 8.99
CA GLU A 341 -16.01 23.46 10.05
C GLU A 341 -16.01 24.88 9.48
N THR A 342 -15.37 25.08 8.33
CA THR A 342 -15.31 26.37 7.63
C THR A 342 -16.53 26.68 6.77
N SER A 343 -17.38 25.70 6.48
CA SER A 343 -18.57 25.90 5.64
C SER A 343 -19.58 26.83 6.31
N THR A 344 -20.09 27.79 5.55
CA THR A 344 -21.21 28.65 5.97
C THR A 344 -22.52 27.88 6.03
N ASP A 345 -22.72 26.92 5.12
CA ASP A 345 -23.90 26.06 5.09
C ASP A 345 -23.54 24.65 5.54
N LYS A 346 -23.66 24.42 6.86
CA LYS A 346 -23.46 23.09 7.45
C LYS A 346 -24.60 22.13 7.17
N THR A 347 -25.77 22.63 6.77
CA THR A 347 -26.96 21.80 6.53
C THR A 347 -26.90 21.10 5.18
N ASN A 348 -26.32 21.75 4.18
CA ASN A 348 -26.15 21.19 2.83
C ASN A 348 -24.71 20.75 2.53
N TYR A 349 -23.84 20.70 3.53
CA TYR A 349 -22.46 20.26 3.35
C TYR A 349 -22.40 18.81 2.81
N TRP A 350 -21.55 18.58 1.82
CA TRP A 350 -21.30 17.27 1.26
C TRP A 350 -20.26 16.54 2.10
N PHE A 351 -20.64 15.40 2.68
CA PHE A 351 -19.69 14.51 3.35
C PHE A 351 -19.19 13.45 2.38
N PRO A 352 -17.89 13.10 2.42
CA PRO A 352 -17.38 12.00 1.62
C PRO A 352 -18.03 10.69 2.06
N GLU A 353 -18.38 9.84 1.09
CA GLU A 353 -18.94 8.51 1.37
C GLU A 353 -17.86 7.48 1.70
N GLN A 354 -16.62 7.79 1.34
CA GLN A 354 -15.45 6.96 1.55
C GLN A 354 -14.47 7.66 2.48
N LEU A 355 -14.00 6.93 3.48
CA LEU A 355 -13.02 7.38 4.45
C LEU A 355 -11.78 6.51 4.29
N SER A 356 -10.60 7.11 4.35
CA SER A 356 -9.34 6.39 4.24
C SER A 356 -8.60 6.39 5.58
N VAL A 357 -8.15 5.21 5.99
CA VAL A 357 -7.23 4.99 7.09
C VAL A 357 -5.88 4.62 6.50
N ILE A 358 -4.84 5.34 6.85
CA ILE A 358 -3.46 5.07 6.43
C ILE A 358 -2.74 4.41 7.59
N TYR A 359 -2.15 3.25 7.34
CA TYR A 359 -1.15 2.64 8.19
C TYR A 359 0.22 3.02 7.63
N PRO A 360 0.90 4.05 8.19
CA PRO A 360 2.15 4.55 7.64
C PRO A 360 3.18 3.44 7.59
N TYR A 361 4.04 3.43 6.57
CA TYR A 361 5.22 2.58 6.62
C TYR A 361 6.09 2.98 7.79
N GLU A 362 6.75 2.01 8.41
CA GLU A 362 7.77 2.24 9.42
C GLU A 362 9.12 1.75 8.93
N ILE A 363 10.12 2.60 9.13
CA ILE A 363 11.53 2.29 8.90
C ILE A 363 12.25 2.58 10.22
N ASN A 364 12.85 1.55 10.83
CA ASN A 364 13.52 1.63 12.13
C ASN A 364 12.63 2.29 13.21
N GLY A 365 11.36 1.88 13.26
CA GLY A 365 10.35 2.40 14.20
C GLY A 365 9.92 3.85 13.95
N LYS A 366 10.32 4.48 12.84
CA LYS A 366 9.95 5.84 12.47
C LYS A 366 8.95 5.82 11.30
N PRO A 367 7.84 6.57 11.36
CA PRO A 367 6.85 6.60 10.30
C PRO A 367 7.38 7.30 9.04
N VAL A 368 6.85 6.93 7.87
CA VAL A 368 7.18 7.56 6.60
C VAL A 368 6.11 8.59 6.21
N PHE A 369 6.55 9.77 5.79
CA PHE A 369 5.73 10.84 5.24
C PHE A 369 6.16 11.21 3.81
N ASP A 370 5.30 11.83 3.03
CA ASP A 370 5.68 12.45 1.76
C ASP A 370 6.24 13.87 1.98
N GLU A 371 6.73 14.49 0.91
CA GLU A 371 7.26 15.86 0.94
C GLU A 371 6.22 16.92 1.33
N TRP A 372 4.92 16.60 1.24
CA TRP A 372 3.80 17.48 1.63
C TRP A 372 3.36 17.29 3.08
N GLY A 373 3.90 16.28 3.77
CA GLY A 373 3.55 15.97 5.16
C GLY A 373 2.31 15.10 5.30
N ASN A 374 1.94 14.35 4.26
CA ASN A 374 0.97 13.27 4.38
C ASN A 374 1.68 11.98 4.80
N PRO A 375 1.08 11.15 5.68
CA PRO A 375 1.61 9.83 5.96
C PRO A 375 1.60 8.97 4.69
N VAL A 376 2.65 8.18 4.49
CA VAL A 376 2.77 7.29 3.34
C VAL A 376 2.77 5.85 3.85
N GLY A 377 1.88 5.03 3.31
CA GLY A 377 1.69 3.68 3.83
C GLY A 377 0.58 2.92 3.14
N VAL A 378 0.11 1.87 3.82
CA VAL A 378 -1.02 1.08 3.39
C VAL A 378 -2.31 1.86 3.65
N ASN A 379 -3.03 2.17 2.59
CA ASN A 379 -4.30 2.85 2.66
C ASN A 379 -5.41 1.80 2.67
N VAL A 380 -6.34 1.93 3.62
CA VAL A 380 -7.55 1.11 3.75
C VAL A 380 -8.75 2.04 3.62
N THR A 381 -9.55 1.86 2.56
CA THR A 381 -10.78 2.62 2.37
C THR A 381 -11.97 1.90 2.96
N PHE A 382 -12.77 2.68 3.68
CA PHE A 382 -14.04 2.31 4.26
C PHE A 382 -15.16 3.08 3.57
N ASP A 383 -16.20 2.40 3.10
CA ASP A 383 -17.39 3.03 2.57
C ASP A 383 -18.47 3.08 3.66
N ILE A 384 -18.96 4.28 3.94
CA ILE A 384 -19.91 4.56 5.01
C ILE A 384 -21.26 3.89 4.74
N ARG A 385 -21.70 3.85 3.49
CA ARG A 385 -23.02 3.29 3.12
C ARG A 385 -23.01 1.77 3.21
N GLU A 386 -21.94 1.16 2.74
CA GLU A 386 -21.72 -0.28 2.85
C GLU A 386 -21.35 -0.71 4.27
N ASN A 387 -20.95 0.24 5.11
CA ASN A 387 -20.45 0.03 6.46
C ASN A 387 -19.32 -1.03 6.47
N GLY A 388 -18.37 -0.91 5.54
CA GLY A 388 -17.31 -1.91 5.36
C GLY A 388 -16.12 -1.41 4.56
N VAL A 389 -15.00 -2.15 4.68
CA VAL A 389 -13.80 -1.90 3.88
C VAL A 389 -14.10 -2.22 2.42
N THR A 390 -13.74 -1.30 1.53
CA THR A 390 -13.95 -1.41 0.09
C THR A 390 -12.65 -1.39 -0.69
N GLY A 391 -11.52 -1.09 -0.07
CA GLY A 391 -10.24 -1.21 -0.75
C GLY A 391 -9.05 -1.18 0.19
N VAL A 392 -7.96 -1.79 -0.28
CA VAL A 392 -6.64 -1.68 0.31
C VAL A 392 -5.62 -1.48 -0.79
N TRP A 393 -4.74 -0.49 -0.67
CA TRP A 393 -3.63 -0.29 -1.60
C TRP A 393 -2.38 0.21 -0.87
N GLY A 394 -1.25 0.21 -1.57
CA GLY A 394 0.05 0.48 -0.96
C GLY A 394 0.60 -0.72 -0.20
N LEU A 395 0.10 -1.94 -0.39
CA LEU A 395 0.81 -3.12 0.07
C LEU A 395 2.04 -3.28 -0.82
N GLN A 396 3.24 -3.20 -0.25
CA GLN A 396 4.47 -3.31 -1.03
C GLN A 396 5.58 -4.00 -0.25
N THR A 397 6.57 -4.53 -0.97
CA THR A 397 7.82 -5.01 -0.37
C THR A 397 8.61 -3.85 0.22
N MET A 398 9.18 -4.06 1.39
CA MET A 398 9.92 -3.06 2.18
C MET A 398 11.36 -3.53 2.41
N ASP A 399 11.99 -4.04 1.35
CA ASP A 399 13.40 -4.38 1.34
C ASP A 399 14.19 -3.17 0.83
N PHE A 400 15.31 -2.85 1.48
CA PHE A 400 16.06 -1.64 1.17
C PHE A 400 17.53 -1.90 0.86
N THR A 401 18.10 -1.04 0.01
CA THR A 401 19.53 -0.72 0.06
C THR A 401 19.72 0.60 0.77
N SER A 402 20.87 0.79 1.41
CA SER A 402 21.14 1.99 2.21
C SER A 402 22.51 2.59 1.91
N SER A 403 22.63 3.91 1.98
CA SER A 403 23.88 4.64 1.71
C SER A 403 23.99 5.89 2.58
N SER A 404 25.21 6.21 3.01
CA SER A 404 25.53 7.33 3.90
C SER A 404 25.58 8.66 3.13
N TYR A 405 24.97 9.71 3.71
CA TYR A 405 25.00 11.09 3.21
C TYR A 405 25.27 12.07 4.35
N THR A 406 25.86 13.22 4.00
CA THR A 406 26.19 14.25 4.98
C THR A 406 24.91 14.82 5.61
N ALA A 407 24.87 14.83 6.93
CA ALA A 407 23.80 15.46 7.68
C ALA A 407 23.68 16.96 7.42
N ALA A 408 22.46 17.46 7.56
CA ALA A 408 22.17 18.88 7.68
C ALA A 408 22.87 19.44 8.93
N ASP A 409 23.74 20.43 8.73
CA ASP A 409 24.53 21.11 9.76
C ASP A 409 24.15 22.60 9.92
N ASP A 410 23.30 23.11 9.03
CA ASP A 410 22.86 24.51 9.01
C ASP A 410 21.41 24.64 9.50
N LEU A 411 21.26 25.04 10.76
CA LEU A 411 19.95 25.25 11.39
C LEU A 411 19.14 26.34 10.67
N ASP A 412 19.78 27.41 10.19
CA ASP A 412 19.07 28.50 9.49
C ASP A 412 18.49 28.00 8.16
N ALA A 413 19.23 27.14 7.45
CA ALA A 413 18.73 26.50 6.23
C ALA A 413 17.52 25.58 6.52
N VAL A 414 17.60 24.76 7.57
CA VAL A 414 16.47 23.91 8.02
C VAL A 414 15.26 24.78 8.37
N MET A 415 15.43 25.83 9.16
CA MET A 415 14.36 26.72 9.57
C MET A 415 13.74 27.49 8.41
N LYS A 416 14.52 27.81 7.38
CA LYS A 416 13.99 28.40 6.14
C LYS A 416 13.10 27.44 5.38
N VAL A 417 13.44 26.14 5.36
CA VAL A 417 12.60 25.09 4.76
C VAL A 417 11.34 24.89 5.60
N VAL A 418 11.43 24.86 6.94
CA VAL A 418 10.25 24.82 7.82
C VAL A 418 9.31 25.97 7.52
N ARG A 419 9.83 27.21 7.55
CA ARG A 419 9.03 28.43 7.32
C ARG A 419 8.31 28.38 5.98
N LYS A 420 8.95 27.83 4.95
CA LYS A 420 8.35 27.64 3.62
C LYS A 420 7.24 26.60 3.57
N GLY A 421 7.16 25.67 4.51
CA GLY A 421 6.30 24.50 4.37
C GLY A 421 6.99 23.38 3.60
N GLY A 422 8.27 23.13 3.86
CA GLY A 422 9.00 22.03 3.21
C GLY A 422 9.72 22.46 1.93
N ARG A 423 10.32 21.47 1.26
CA ARG A 423 11.33 21.69 0.21
C ARG A 423 10.75 22.29 -1.07
N ASN A 424 9.56 21.87 -1.47
CA ASN A 424 9.00 22.13 -2.81
C ASN A 424 7.97 23.28 -2.83
N GLU A 425 7.86 24.06 -1.75
CA GLU A 425 6.87 25.14 -1.71
C GLU A 425 7.30 26.28 -2.65
N TRP A 426 6.47 26.52 -3.67
CA TRP A 426 6.54 27.71 -4.49
C TRP A 426 5.75 28.85 -3.84
N ARG A 427 6.30 30.07 -3.87
CA ARG A 427 5.64 31.26 -3.33
C ARG A 427 5.45 32.28 -4.42
N ASP A 428 4.21 32.73 -4.59
CA ASP A 428 3.94 33.90 -5.42
C ASP A 428 4.54 35.14 -4.73
N PRO A 429 5.42 35.92 -5.39
CA PRO A 429 5.96 37.15 -4.83
C PRO A 429 4.90 38.19 -4.46
N ALA A 430 3.71 38.13 -5.07
CA ALA A 430 2.58 38.99 -4.78
C ALA A 430 1.63 38.42 -3.70
N ALA A 431 1.94 37.25 -3.11
CA ALA A 431 1.07 36.63 -2.14
C ALA A 431 1.01 37.40 -0.81
N LYS A 432 -0.19 37.48 -0.23
CA LYS A 432 -0.38 37.83 1.17
C LYS A 432 0.17 36.69 2.03
N ILE A 433 1.11 37.00 2.91
CA ILE A 433 1.67 36.01 3.85
C ILE A 433 0.79 35.94 5.09
N VAL A 434 0.41 34.72 5.47
CA VAL A 434 -0.30 34.40 6.71
C VAL A 434 0.51 33.41 7.53
N GLU A 435 0.39 33.43 8.85
CA GLU A 435 1.21 32.59 9.73
C GLU A 435 0.44 31.39 10.26
N ALA A 436 1.01 30.20 10.10
CA ALA A 436 0.59 28.96 10.74
C ALA A 436 1.58 28.60 11.86
N SER A 437 1.10 28.02 12.96
CA SER A 437 1.99 27.58 14.06
C SER A 437 2.23 26.09 14.00
N VAL A 438 3.47 25.68 14.21
CA VAL A 438 3.85 24.26 14.32
C VAL A 438 4.46 23.97 15.70
N LYS A 439 4.36 22.73 16.16
CA LYS A 439 4.93 22.28 17.45
C LYS A 439 6.22 21.50 17.26
N GLU A 440 6.76 21.00 18.38
CA GLU A 440 7.99 20.20 18.46
C GLU A 440 8.00 19.09 17.38
N PRO A 441 9.10 18.99 16.61
CA PRO A 441 9.19 18.00 15.55
C PRO A 441 9.26 16.59 16.09
N VAL A 442 8.86 15.64 15.25
CA VAL A 442 9.07 14.21 15.47
C VAL A 442 9.98 13.65 14.39
N ASP A 443 10.81 12.69 14.77
CA ASP A 443 11.67 11.97 13.84
C ASP A 443 10.86 11.09 12.89
N VAL A 444 11.10 11.24 11.59
CA VAL A 444 10.39 10.50 10.54
C VAL A 444 11.36 10.11 9.41
N TYR A 445 10.86 9.35 8.45
CA TYR A 445 11.44 9.29 7.12
C TYR A 445 10.56 10.08 6.15
N VAL A 446 11.17 10.77 5.19
CA VAL A 446 10.46 11.39 4.07
C VAL A 446 10.69 10.58 2.80
N GLN A 447 9.60 10.24 2.11
CA GLN A 447 9.61 9.62 0.80
C GLN A 447 9.81 10.69 -0.27
N ILE A 448 10.92 10.60 -1.01
CA ILE A 448 11.27 11.51 -2.10
C ILE A 448 11.40 10.71 -3.39
N ASN A 449 10.69 11.14 -4.43
CA ASN A 449 10.86 10.56 -5.76
C ASN A 449 11.96 11.33 -6.51
N VAL A 450 13.02 10.62 -6.86
CA VAL A 450 14.17 11.14 -7.60
C VAL A 450 14.09 10.65 -9.03
N TRP A 451 14.14 11.57 -9.99
CA TRP A 451 14.23 11.23 -11.41
C TRP A 451 15.70 11.22 -11.85
N ASP A 452 16.19 10.06 -12.31
CA ASP A 452 17.49 9.98 -12.96
C ASP A 452 17.32 10.24 -14.47
N GLN A 453 17.82 11.39 -14.93
CA GLN A 453 17.78 11.75 -16.35
C GLN A 453 18.59 10.80 -17.24
N LYS A 454 19.63 10.15 -16.73
CA LYS A 454 20.47 9.26 -17.55
C LYS A 454 19.74 7.95 -17.85
N SER A 455 19.11 7.37 -16.83
CA SER A 455 18.38 6.12 -16.98
C SER A 455 16.93 6.34 -17.41
N MET A 456 16.39 7.56 -17.26
CA MET A 456 14.98 7.89 -17.47
C MET A 456 14.05 7.06 -16.57
N PHE A 457 14.54 6.71 -15.38
CA PHE A 457 13.75 6.03 -14.35
C PHE A 457 13.62 6.91 -13.10
N GLY A 458 12.45 6.83 -12.49
CA GLY A 458 12.22 7.35 -11.15
C GLY A 458 12.63 6.31 -10.11
N GLU A 459 13.37 6.73 -9.10
CA GLU A 459 13.66 5.95 -7.91
C GLU A 459 13.00 6.60 -6.69
N THR A 460 12.52 5.79 -5.76
CA THR A 460 11.96 6.27 -4.49
C THR A 460 13.00 6.12 -3.39
N LEU A 461 13.36 7.24 -2.79
CA LEU A 461 14.26 7.32 -1.65
C LEU A 461 13.48 7.60 -0.38
N TYR A 462 13.98 7.08 0.73
CA TYR A 462 13.48 7.31 2.07
C TYR A 462 14.61 7.95 2.87
N VAL A 463 14.42 9.21 3.23
CA VAL A 463 15.47 10.07 3.78
C VAL A 463 15.11 10.39 5.23
N PRO A 464 16.03 10.25 6.20
CA PRO A 464 15.79 10.71 7.56
C PRO A 464 15.34 12.18 7.57
N ALA A 465 14.32 12.49 8.34
CA ALA A 465 13.66 13.78 8.34
C ALA A 465 13.07 14.12 9.71
N VAL A 466 12.69 15.37 9.89
CA VAL A 466 11.86 15.83 11.00
C VAL A 466 10.51 16.32 10.46
N ALA A 467 9.43 15.91 11.12
CA ALA A 467 8.07 16.37 10.80
C ALA A 467 7.55 17.28 11.90
N PHE A 468 7.20 18.52 11.55
CA PHE A 468 6.60 19.50 12.45
C PHE A 468 5.08 19.41 12.36
N PRO A 469 4.38 18.96 13.40
CA PRO A 469 2.93 18.91 13.38
C PRO A 469 2.36 20.33 13.40
N VAL A 470 1.43 20.61 12.47
CA VAL A 470 0.72 21.89 12.38
C VAL A 470 -0.33 21.94 13.48
N THR A 471 -0.33 23.02 14.25
CA THR A 471 -1.23 23.22 15.40
C THR A 471 -2.29 24.28 15.14
N SER A 472 -2.01 25.23 14.25
CA SER A 472 -2.97 26.22 13.79
C SER A 472 -2.72 26.56 12.33
N MET A 473 -3.80 26.64 11.56
CA MET A 473 -3.80 27.05 10.16
C MET A 473 -4.80 28.20 9.98
N PRO A 474 -4.40 29.35 9.41
CA PRO A 474 -5.34 30.42 9.10
C PRO A 474 -6.41 29.93 8.12
N MET A 475 -7.69 30.15 8.46
CA MET A 475 -8.81 29.72 7.61
C MET A 475 -8.72 30.27 6.17
N GLU A 476 -8.24 31.51 6.04
CA GLU A 476 -8.04 32.18 4.76
C GLU A 476 -7.00 31.51 3.86
N ALA A 477 -6.10 30.68 4.39
CA ALA A 477 -5.11 29.97 3.58
C ALA A 477 -5.74 28.92 2.65
N GLY A 478 -6.95 28.43 2.96
CA GLY A 478 -7.61 27.37 2.17
C GLY A 478 -6.76 26.10 2.03
N LEU A 479 -5.79 25.90 2.92
CA LEU A 479 -4.82 24.82 2.86
C LEU A 479 -5.05 23.89 4.04
N VAL A 480 -5.24 22.59 3.78
CA VAL A 480 -5.21 21.57 4.83
C VAL A 480 -3.83 20.93 4.80
N ARG A 481 -3.06 21.17 5.86
CA ARG A 481 -1.73 20.56 6.03
C ARG A 481 -1.52 20.16 7.47
N LYS A 482 -1.21 18.88 7.68
CA LYS A 482 -1.02 18.30 9.02
C LYS A 482 0.42 18.36 9.51
N TYR A 483 1.39 18.24 8.61
CA TYR A 483 2.81 18.26 8.93
C TYR A 483 3.63 19.08 7.93
N VAL A 484 4.70 19.70 8.41
CA VAL A 484 5.79 20.20 7.56
C VAL A 484 6.97 19.28 7.72
N VAL A 485 7.41 18.64 6.65
CA VAL A 485 8.48 17.64 6.69
C VAL A 485 9.75 18.22 6.10
N VAL A 486 10.87 18.07 6.83
CA VAL A 486 12.17 18.59 6.43
C VAL A 486 13.20 17.47 6.42
N PRO A 487 13.77 17.11 5.26
CA PRO A 487 14.83 16.11 5.17
C PRO A 487 16.11 16.59 5.88
N LEU A 488 16.80 15.65 6.51
CA LEU A 488 18.04 15.88 7.26
C LEU A 488 19.31 15.54 6.48
N ALA A 489 19.24 15.07 5.24
CA ALA A 489 20.42 14.99 4.38
C ALA A 489 20.64 16.35 3.70
N LYS A 490 21.86 16.88 3.81
CA LYS A 490 22.23 18.25 3.42
C LYS A 490 21.88 18.58 1.97
N GLU A 491 22.01 17.60 1.08
CA GLU A 491 21.73 17.71 -0.34
C GLU A 491 20.26 18.06 -0.64
N PHE A 492 19.30 17.75 0.26
CA PHE A 492 17.89 18.08 0.06
C PHE A 492 17.46 19.44 0.64
N LEU A 493 18.32 20.13 1.40
CA LEU A 493 18.00 21.45 1.95
C LEU A 493 18.16 22.58 0.93
N THR A 494 18.94 22.36 -0.13
CA THR A 494 19.08 23.33 -1.20
C THR A 494 17.84 23.29 -2.07
N VAL A 495 16.87 24.17 -1.78
CA VAL A 495 15.81 24.54 -2.71
C VAL A 495 16.49 25.30 -3.85
N PRO A 496 16.48 24.79 -5.11
CA PRO A 496 16.89 25.59 -6.24
C PRO A 496 16.08 26.89 -6.18
N GLN A 497 16.77 28.03 -6.21
CA GLN A 497 16.12 29.28 -6.57
C GLN A 497 15.37 28.99 -7.87
N ASP A 498 14.07 29.26 -7.88
CA ASP A 498 13.17 29.06 -9.03
C ASP A 498 13.95 29.18 -10.33
N PRO A 499 13.98 28.16 -11.21
CA PRO A 499 14.45 28.39 -12.55
C PRO A 499 13.49 29.41 -13.15
N VAL A 500 13.99 30.64 -13.19
CA VAL A 500 13.42 31.80 -13.83
C VAL A 500 12.80 31.35 -15.15
N GLY A 501 11.47 31.29 -15.19
CA GLY A 501 10.70 31.06 -16.41
C GLY A 501 10.68 29.63 -16.92
N ILE A 502 9.81 28.79 -16.36
CA ILE A 502 9.02 27.96 -17.27
C ILE A 502 8.13 28.96 -18.02
N PRO A 503 8.37 29.24 -19.32
CA PRO A 503 7.48 30.12 -20.08
C PRO A 503 6.09 29.49 -20.03
N ARG A 504 5.19 30.09 -19.24
CA ARG A 504 3.78 29.72 -19.30
C ARG A 504 3.36 29.99 -20.75
N PRO A 505 2.70 29.05 -21.44
CA PRO A 505 2.17 29.32 -22.78
C PRO A 505 1.35 30.60 -22.67
N MET A 506 1.83 31.68 -23.31
CA MET A 506 1.09 32.93 -23.30
C MET A 506 -0.27 32.67 -23.96
N PRO A 507 -1.37 33.22 -23.43
CA PRO A 507 -2.65 33.17 -24.11
C PRO A 507 -2.43 33.62 -25.55
N LEU A 508 -2.89 32.81 -26.52
CA LEU A 508 -2.90 33.22 -27.92
C LEU A 508 -3.70 34.52 -27.98
N MET A 509 -3.02 35.65 -28.22
CA MET A 509 -3.70 36.91 -28.47
C MET A 509 -4.43 36.78 -29.80
N GLU A 510 -5.73 36.50 -29.74
CA GLU A 510 -6.65 36.68 -30.86
C GLU A 510 -6.73 38.18 -31.16
N GLY A 511 -5.88 38.66 -32.07
CA GLY A 511 -5.87 40.08 -32.40
C GLY A 511 -4.72 40.53 -33.27
N ALA A 512 -4.32 39.74 -34.27
CA ALA A 512 -3.42 40.20 -35.32
C ALA A 512 -3.84 39.65 -36.69
N ALA A 513 -5.09 39.89 -37.05
CA ALA A 513 -5.53 39.93 -38.45
C ALA A 513 -6.11 41.32 -38.69
N GLY A 514 -5.24 42.23 -39.13
CA GLY A 514 -5.59 43.53 -39.69
C GLY A 514 -5.33 43.53 -41.19
#